data_AF-A0A8J5CR14-F1
#
_entry.id   AF-A0A8J5CR14-F1
#
_cell.length_a   1.000
_cell.length_b   1.000
_cell.length_c   1.000
_cell.angle_alpha   90.00
_cell.angle_beta   90.00
_cell.angle_gamma   90.00
#
_symmetry.space_group_name_H-M   'P 1'
#
loop_
_entity.id
_entity.type
_entity.pdbx_description
1 polymer ?
#
loop_
_entity_poly.entity_id
_entity_poly.type
_entity_poly.pdbx_seq_one_letter_code
_entity_poly.pdbx_strand_id
1 'polypeptide(L)'
;MDLLEAWGLTGVITALVFDTTASNSGVHRGAAKLLEQQLDRKVFYLACRHHILEVLVGAVWENLFGKVKSPENPWFKHFKDVGQIYHRQPYNLSIRQKWLNKKKKEARKYYRKS
;
A
#
# COMPACT_ATOMS: atom_id res chain seq x y z
N MET A 1 -31.64 6.32 -2.02
CA MET A 1 -31.29 6.42 -0.59
C MET A 1 -29.80 6.15 -0.50
N ASP A 2 -29.04 7.04 0.12
CA ASP A 2 -27.59 6.84 0.30
C ASP A 2 -27.37 5.65 1.24
N LEU A 3 -26.37 4.79 0.97
CA LEU A 3 -26.11 3.59 1.78
C LEU A 3 -25.82 3.95 3.24
N LEU A 4 -25.20 5.11 3.47
CA LEU A 4 -24.89 5.60 4.81
C LEU A 4 -26.15 5.97 5.59
N GLU A 5 -27.14 6.53 4.92
CA GLU A 5 -28.45 6.86 5.51
C GLU A 5 -29.25 5.60 5.79
N ALA A 6 -29.29 4.66 4.84
CA ALA A 6 -30.01 3.39 4.99
C ALA A 6 -29.49 2.56 6.18
N TRP A 7 -28.20 2.71 6.51
CA TRP A 7 -27.56 2.02 7.64
C TRP A 7 -27.46 2.89 8.90
N GLY A 8 -27.93 4.15 8.86
CA GLY A 8 -27.85 5.09 10.00
C GLY A 8 -26.42 5.46 10.41
N LEU A 9 -25.45 5.41 9.48
CA LEU A 9 -24.02 5.56 9.76
C LEU A 9 -23.49 6.99 9.61
N THR A 10 -24.26 7.89 8.99
CA THR A 10 -23.83 9.26 8.66
C THR A 10 -23.26 10.01 9.88
N GLY A 11 -23.85 9.82 11.06
CA GLY A 11 -23.42 10.47 12.31
C GLY A 11 -22.23 9.83 13.03
N VAL A 12 -21.84 8.60 12.68
CA VAL A 12 -20.86 7.82 13.46
C VAL A 12 -19.53 7.55 12.75
N ILE A 13 -19.44 7.75 11.44
CA ILE A 13 -18.20 7.51 10.68
C ILE A 13 -17.08 8.45 11.12
N THR A 14 -16.06 7.99 11.83
CA THR A 14 -14.95 8.87 12.25
C THR A 14 -13.75 8.80 11.31
N ALA A 15 -13.60 7.71 10.54
CA ALA A 15 -12.45 7.48 9.68
C ALA A 15 -12.81 6.70 8.42
N LEU A 16 -12.03 6.88 7.35
CA LEU A 16 -12.09 6.15 6.10
C LEU A 16 -10.77 5.43 5.86
N VAL A 17 -10.83 4.12 5.60
CA VAL A 17 -9.66 3.31 5.20
C VAL A 17 -9.73 3.06 3.70
N PHE A 18 -8.68 3.40 2.95
CA PHE A 18 -8.67 3.28 1.48
C PHE A 18 -7.26 3.00 0.93
N ASP A 19 -7.15 2.33 -0.22
CA ASP A 19 -5.88 2.24 -0.96
C ASP A 19 -5.51 3.60 -1.58
N THR A 20 -4.22 3.88 -1.76
CA THR A 20 -3.72 5.20 -2.20
C THR A 20 -3.72 5.39 -3.71
N THR A 21 -4.64 4.74 -4.43
CA THR A 21 -4.86 5.05 -5.83
C THR A 21 -5.47 6.45 -5.96
N ALA A 22 -5.17 7.15 -7.04
CA ALA A 22 -5.66 8.52 -7.26
C ALA A 22 -7.19 8.61 -7.26
N SER A 23 -7.88 7.56 -7.70
CA SER A 23 -9.35 7.45 -7.64
C SER A 23 -9.89 7.47 -6.21
N ASN A 24 -9.11 7.02 -5.22
CA ASN A 24 -9.53 6.95 -3.82
C ASN A 24 -8.98 8.11 -2.99
N SER A 25 -7.72 8.50 -3.21
CA SER A 25 -7.00 9.51 -2.43
C SER A 25 -6.93 10.90 -3.09
N GLY A 26 -7.50 11.08 -4.28
CA GLY A 26 -7.44 12.34 -5.02
C GLY A 26 -8.03 13.51 -4.23
N VAL A 27 -7.26 14.61 -4.12
CA VAL A 27 -7.62 15.76 -3.28
C VAL A 27 -8.92 16.48 -3.69
N HIS A 28 -9.29 16.41 -4.98
CA HIS A 28 -10.48 17.07 -5.53
C HIS A 28 -11.63 16.11 -5.86
N ARG A 29 -11.31 14.89 -6.31
CA ARG A 29 -12.29 13.92 -6.84
C ARG A 29 -12.07 12.48 -6.36
N GLY A 30 -11.23 12.28 -5.34
CA GLY A 30 -11.04 10.97 -4.74
C GLY A 30 -12.30 10.52 -3.99
N ALA A 31 -12.58 9.22 -3.98
CA ALA A 31 -13.72 8.67 -3.26
C ALA A 31 -13.77 9.10 -1.79
N ALA A 32 -12.63 9.10 -1.09
CA ALA A 32 -12.56 9.55 0.30
C ALA A 32 -12.92 11.04 0.45
N LYS A 33 -12.56 11.86 -0.56
CA LYS A 33 -12.91 13.29 -0.60
C LYS A 33 -14.40 13.51 -0.80
N LEU A 34 -15.00 12.77 -1.72
CA LEU A 34 -16.43 12.85 -2.01
C LEU A 34 -17.25 12.41 -0.80
N LEU A 35 -16.85 11.33 -0.12
CA LEU A 35 -17.50 10.87 1.11
C LEU A 35 -17.37 11.89 2.26
N GLU A 36 -16.21 12.52 2.44
CA GLU A 36 -16.05 13.62 3.42
C GLU A 36 -17.03 14.76 3.15
N GLN A 37 -17.22 15.13 1.87
CA GLN A 37 -18.15 16.18 1.47
C GLN A 37 -19.61 15.78 1.69
N GLN A 38 -19.99 14.54 1.39
CA GLN A 38 -21.34 14.03 1.64
C GLN A 38 -21.68 13.96 3.14
N LEU A 39 -20.69 13.65 3.98
CA LEU A 39 -20.85 13.64 5.43
C LEU A 39 -20.88 15.04 6.06
N ASP A 40 -20.54 16.08 5.29
CA ASP A 40 -20.42 17.48 5.69
C ASP A 40 -19.58 17.70 6.97
N ARG A 41 -18.52 16.90 7.14
CA ARG A 41 -17.60 17.01 8.28
C ARG A 41 -16.26 16.36 8.00
N LYS A 42 -15.28 16.74 8.80
CA LYS A 42 -13.94 16.13 8.76
C LYS A 42 -13.98 14.69 9.27
N VAL A 43 -13.28 13.83 8.55
CA VAL A 43 -13.05 12.42 8.90
C VAL A 43 -11.57 12.09 8.74
N PHE A 44 -11.06 11.16 9.54
CA PHE A 44 -9.66 10.73 9.43
C PHE A 44 -9.43 9.89 8.17
N TYR A 45 -8.40 10.22 7.42
CA TYR A 45 -7.99 9.46 6.24
C TYR A 45 -6.89 8.47 6.63
N LEU A 46 -7.20 7.18 6.51
CA LEU A 46 -6.32 6.09 6.87
C LEU A 46 -5.92 5.33 5.60
N ALA A 47 -4.82 5.75 4.98
CA ALA A 47 -4.25 5.02 3.87
C ALA A 47 -3.94 3.57 4.25
N CYS A 48 -4.33 2.62 3.40
CA CYS A 48 -4.18 1.19 3.66
C CYS A 48 -2.70 0.81 3.74
N ARG A 49 -2.27 0.30 4.90
CA ARG A 49 -0.88 -0.13 5.15
C ARG A 49 -0.40 -1.15 4.14
N HIS A 50 -1.26 -2.06 3.68
CA HIS A 50 -0.89 -3.04 2.67
C HIS A 50 -0.51 -2.37 1.35
N HIS A 51 -1.33 -1.42 0.90
CA HIS A 51 -1.06 -0.72 -0.35
C HIS A 51 0.20 0.17 -0.27
N ILE A 52 0.45 0.83 0.88
CA ILE A 52 1.70 1.56 1.10
C ILE A 52 2.92 0.64 0.99
N LEU A 53 2.84 -0.56 1.58
CA LEU A 53 3.92 -1.54 1.51
C LEU A 53 4.12 -2.07 0.07
N GLU A 54 3.04 -2.35 -0.66
CA GLU A 54 3.11 -2.74 -2.07
C GLU A 54 3.80 -1.68 -2.93
N VAL A 55 3.44 -0.40 -2.76
CA VAL A 55 4.07 0.72 -3.47
C VAL A 55 5.56 0.83 -3.14
N LEU A 56 5.93 0.74 -1.86
CA LEU A 56 7.33 0.83 -1.42
C LEU A 56 8.16 -0.35 -1.96
N VAL A 57 7.62 -1.57 -1.90
CA VAL A 57 8.27 -2.76 -2.46
C VAL A 57 8.41 -2.63 -3.98
N GLY A 58 7.38 -2.14 -4.67
CA GLY A 58 7.42 -1.86 -6.11
C GLY A 58 8.49 -0.84 -6.49
N ALA A 59 8.60 0.27 -5.74
CA ALA A 59 9.60 1.29 -5.97
C ALA A 59 11.04 0.76 -5.73
N VAL A 60 11.26 0.03 -4.63
CA VAL A 60 12.56 -0.61 -4.36
C VAL A 60 12.92 -1.59 -5.46
N TRP A 61 11.94 -2.37 -5.94
CA TRP A 61 12.15 -3.29 -7.04
C TRP A 61 12.56 -2.56 -8.32
N GLU A 62 11.82 -1.55 -8.74
CA GLU A 62 12.10 -0.79 -9.96
C GLU A 62 13.51 -0.19 -9.94
N ASN A 63 13.96 0.29 -8.78
CA ASN A 63 15.31 0.81 -8.60
C ASN A 63 16.40 -0.29 -8.67
N LEU A 64 16.12 -1.50 -8.20
CA LEU A 64 17.10 -2.58 -8.15
C LEU A 64 17.16 -3.41 -9.44
N PHE A 65 16.03 -3.58 -10.11
CA PHE A 65 15.86 -4.55 -11.21
C PHE A 65 15.23 -3.94 -12.47
N GLY A 66 14.86 -2.66 -12.44
CA GLY A 66 14.22 -1.96 -13.56
C GLY A 66 12.70 -2.10 -13.61
N LYS A 67 12.07 -1.37 -14.53
CA LYS A 67 10.62 -1.39 -14.75
C LYS A 67 10.14 -2.77 -15.19
N VAL A 68 9.17 -3.30 -14.47
CA VAL A 68 8.45 -4.51 -14.89
C VAL A 68 7.31 -4.08 -15.80
N LYS A 69 7.28 -4.63 -17.03
CA LYS A 69 6.25 -4.31 -18.03
C LYS A 69 4.96 -5.13 -17.87
N SER A 70 4.93 -6.10 -16.96
CA SER A 70 3.78 -7.00 -16.76
C SER A 70 3.27 -6.97 -15.31
N PRO A 71 1.94 -6.94 -15.10
CA PRO A 71 1.33 -7.06 -13.76
C PRO A 71 1.58 -8.43 -13.12
N GLU A 72 2.03 -9.41 -13.90
CA GLU A 72 2.39 -10.75 -13.45
C GLU A 72 3.91 -10.92 -13.43
N ASN A 73 4.57 -10.30 -12.44
CA ASN A 73 5.91 -10.78 -12.07
C ASN A 73 5.73 -12.09 -11.28
N PRO A 74 6.38 -13.20 -11.67
CA PRO A 74 6.37 -14.44 -10.89
C PRO A 74 6.74 -14.23 -9.41
N TRP A 75 7.56 -13.23 -9.11
CA TRP A 75 7.88 -12.83 -7.74
C TRP A 75 6.75 -12.10 -7.02
N PHE A 76 5.96 -11.25 -7.69
CA PHE A 76 4.77 -10.65 -7.09
C PHE A 76 3.70 -11.71 -6.83
N LYS A 77 3.59 -12.72 -7.70
CA LYS A 77 2.75 -13.91 -7.46
C LYS A 77 3.23 -14.67 -6.23
N HIS A 78 4.53 -14.96 -6.13
CA HIS A 78 5.12 -15.56 -4.92
C HIS A 78 4.89 -14.70 -3.67
N PHE A 79 5.08 -13.37 -3.73
CA PHE A 79 4.79 -12.48 -2.60
C PHE A 79 3.32 -12.43 -2.23
N LYS A 80 2.38 -12.51 -3.19
CA LYS A 80 0.94 -12.62 -2.92
C LYS A 80 0.61 -13.97 -2.27
N ASP A 81 1.20 -15.05 -2.76
CA ASP A 81 0.99 -16.41 -2.23
C ASP A 81 1.52 -16.51 -0.80
N VAL A 82 2.69 -15.94 -0.51
CA VAL A 82 3.21 -15.83 0.86
C VAL A 82 2.41 -14.78 1.66
N GLY A 83 1.93 -13.71 1.00
CA GLY A 83 0.95 -12.70 1.43
C GLY A 83 -0.27 -13.28 2.14
N GLN A 84 -0.88 -14.29 1.53
CA GLN A 84 -2.04 -15.01 2.08
C GLN A 84 -1.71 -15.76 3.38
N ILE A 85 -0.44 -16.10 3.61
CA ILE A 85 0.07 -16.68 4.86
C ILE A 85 0.24 -15.59 5.95
N TYR A 86 0.57 -14.35 5.56
CA TYR A 86 0.85 -13.24 6.46
C TYR A 86 -0.40 -12.60 7.10
N HIS A 87 -1.60 -12.95 6.65
CA HIS A 87 -2.86 -12.46 7.23
C HIS A 87 -3.18 -13.06 8.62
N ARG A 88 -2.38 -14.04 9.10
CA ARG A 88 -2.67 -14.83 10.31
C ARG A 88 -1.81 -14.53 11.54
N GLN A 89 -0.81 -13.64 11.52
CA GLN A 89 0.01 -13.36 12.72
C GLN A 89 0.30 -11.87 12.98
N PRO A 90 0.38 -11.46 14.26
CA PRO A 90 0.65 -10.08 14.64
C PRO A 90 2.06 -9.67 14.22
N TYR A 91 2.12 -8.50 13.59
CA TYR A 91 3.23 -7.89 12.87
C TYR A 91 4.62 -8.01 13.49
N ASN A 92 5.58 -8.52 12.72
CA ASN A 92 6.97 -8.07 12.74
C ASN A 92 7.43 -7.81 11.30
N LEU A 93 7.18 -6.61 10.80
CA LEU A 93 7.62 -6.13 9.48
C LEU A 93 9.13 -5.78 9.47
N SER A 94 9.96 -6.50 10.21
CA SER A 94 11.40 -6.35 10.07
C SER A 94 11.88 -7.16 8.88
N ILE A 95 12.36 -6.46 7.84
CA ILE A 95 13.24 -7.09 6.87
C ILE A 95 14.44 -7.60 7.68
N ARG A 96 14.65 -8.92 7.70
CA ARG A 96 15.72 -9.52 8.51
C ARG A 96 17.05 -8.85 8.19
N GLN A 97 17.65 -8.19 9.18
CA GLN A 97 18.86 -7.39 9.01
C GLN A 97 20.00 -8.15 8.33
N LYS A 98 20.11 -9.47 8.59
CA LYS A 98 21.06 -10.37 7.93
C LYS A 98 20.89 -10.40 6.40
N TRP A 99 19.65 -10.44 5.91
CA TRP A 99 19.35 -10.45 4.47
C TRP A 99 19.65 -9.10 3.82
N LEU A 100 19.26 -7.98 4.45
CA LEU A 100 19.59 -6.63 4.00
C LEU A 100 21.10 -6.42 3.87
N ASN A 101 21.86 -6.87 4.88
CA ASN A 101 23.31 -6.75 4.88
C ASN A 101 23.96 -7.58 3.77
N LYS A 102 23.41 -8.76 3.44
CA LYS A 102 23.85 -9.57 2.30
C LYS A 102 23.59 -8.84 0.97
N LYS A 103 22.38 -8.30 0.77
CA LYS A 103 22.02 -7.56 -0.45
C LYS A 103 22.81 -6.27 -0.65
N LYS A 104 23.08 -5.52 0.42
CA LYS A 104 23.99 -4.35 0.37
C LYS A 104 25.40 -4.73 -0.09
N LYS A 105 25.94 -5.87 0.34
CA LYS A 105 27.26 -6.35 -0.11
C LYS A 105 27.27 -6.78 -1.57
N GLU A 106 26.19 -7.42 -2.04
CA GLU A 106 26.02 -7.80 -3.44
C GLU A 106 25.91 -6.56 -4.34
N ALA A 107 25.06 -5.58 -3.98
CA ALA A 107 24.88 -4.34 -4.72
C ALA A 107 26.18 -3.52 -4.85
N ARG A 108 27.00 -3.45 -3.79
CA ARG A 108 28.31 -2.74 -3.82
C ARG A 108 29.29 -3.26 -4.89
N LYS A 109 29.12 -4.48 -5.40
CA LYS A 109 29.95 -5.02 -6.49
C LYS A 109 29.64 -4.36 -7.85
N TYR A 110 28.44 -3.82 -8.01
CA TYR A 110 27.99 -3.21 -9.26
C TYR A 110 28.33 -1.71 -9.34
N TYR A 111 28.38 -1.00 -8.22
CA TYR A 111 28.66 0.45 -8.17
C TYR A 111 30.14 0.83 -7.99
N ARG A 112 31.07 -0.14 -7.99
CA ARG A 112 32.52 0.10 -7.82
C ARG A 112 33.29 0.17 -9.15
N LYS A 113 32.57 0.25 -10.28
CA LYS A 113 33.11 0.35 -11.65
C LYS A 113 32.82 1.71 -12.33
N SER A 114 32.50 2.74 -11.55
CA SER A 114 32.40 4.14 -12.01
C SER A 114 33.43 4.98 -11.27
#